data_AF-A0A950CFN0-F1
#
_entry.id   AF-A0A950CFN0-F1
#
_cell.length_a   1.000
_cell.length_b   1.000
_cell.length_c   1.000
_cell.angle_alpha   90.00
_cell.angle_beta   90.00
_cell.angle_gamma   90.00
#
_symmetry.space_group_name_H-M   'P 1'
#
loop_
_entity.id
_entity.type
_entity.pdbx_description
1 polymer ?
#
loop_
_entity_poly.entity_id
_entity_poly.type
_entity_poly.pdbx_seq_one_letter_code
_entity_poly.pdbx_strand_id
1 'polypeptide(L)'
;RGRKLESLPRIFGWGHRTAYMEFDKKIAESRDEPYVLPHTRRAILDAFERAHLNSVWDLDGIETHDCFTTSEYMAIDHFGLTKPGESWRAIEEGVIEMRGKMPINPSGGLIGVGHPVGATGVRQMVDCYKQVTASAGDYQLEGAKRFAMLNLGGSGTTSCAFVVGV
;
A
#
# COMPACT_ATOMS: atom_id res chain seq x y z
N ARG A 1 17.23 -30.10 3.67
CA ARG A 1 15.84 -30.15 3.17
C ARG A 1 15.68 -28.99 2.17
N GLY A 2 15.57 -29.27 0.87
CA GLY A 2 15.53 -28.23 -0.16
C GLY A 2 14.13 -27.63 -0.26
N ARG A 3 13.99 -26.32 -0.04
CA ARG A 3 12.82 -25.56 -0.50
C ARG A 3 13.10 -25.09 -1.92
N LYS A 4 12.06 -25.10 -2.76
CA LYS A 4 12.12 -24.51 -4.10
C LYS A 4 12.31 -22.99 -3.96
N LEU A 5 13.21 -22.40 -4.76
CA LEU A 5 13.45 -20.96 -4.73
C LEU A 5 12.15 -20.20 -5.05
N GLU A 6 11.32 -20.80 -5.90
CA GLU A 6 9.98 -20.33 -6.29
C GLU A 6 9.08 -20.13 -5.06
N SER A 7 9.16 -21.01 -4.06
CA SER A 7 8.35 -20.95 -2.84
C SER A 7 8.83 -19.97 -1.77
N LEU A 8 9.89 -19.20 -2.04
CA LEU A 8 10.39 -18.21 -1.11
C LEU A 8 9.70 -16.86 -1.38
N PRO A 9 9.20 -16.20 -0.31
CA PRO A 9 8.64 -14.88 -0.44
C PRO A 9 9.74 -13.90 -0.87
N ARG A 10 9.41 -13.00 -1.79
CA ARG A 10 10.34 -12.01 -2.33
C ARG A 10 9.62 -10.71 -2.69
N ILE A 11 10.41 -9.66 -2.90
CA ILE A 11 9.92 -8.41 -3.47
C ILE A 11 9.78 -8.61 -4.97
N PHE A 12 8.56 -8.56 -5.49
CA PHE A 12 8.26 -8.61 -6.93
C PHE A 12 8.42 -7.24 -7.59
N GLY A 13 8.14 -6.16 -6.87
CA GLY A 13 8.24 -4.81 -7.42
C GLY A 13 8.44 -3.76 -6.34
N TRP A 14 8.99 -2.62 -6.74
CA TRP A 14 9.22 -1.49 -5.87
C TRP A 14 9.12 -0.17 -6.63
N GLY A 15 8.73 0.88 -5.94
CA GLY A 15 8.70 2.24 -6.46
C GLY A 15 9.11 3.22 -5.39
N HIS A 16 9.81 4.27 -5.80
CA HIS A 16 10.28 5.31 -4.90
C HIS A 16 10.25 6.64 -5.63
N ARG A 17 9.57 7.63 -5.03
CA ARG A 17 9.48 8.99 -5.55
C ARG A 17 9.67 9.99 -4.42
N THR A 18 10.31 11.09 -4.75
CA THR A 18 10.44 12.26 -3.88
C THR A 18 9.79 13.47 -4.57
N ALA A 19 9.30 14.40 -3.76
CA ALA A 19 8.68 15.64 -4.20
C ALA A 19 9.24 16.82 -3.39
N TYR A 20 8.72 18.03 -3.65
CA TYR A 20 9.10 19.22 -2.89
C TYR A 20 8.83 19.05 -1.40
N MET A 21 9.71 19.63 -0.58
CA MET A 21 9.55 19.61 0.87
C MET A 21 8.32 20.41 1.31
N GLU A 22 8.14 21.61 0.76
CA GLU A 22 6.97 22.46 1.00
C GLU A 22 5.68 21.78 0.50
N PHE A 23 4.62 21.82 1.31
CA PHE A 23 3.35 21.21 0.94
C PHE A 23 2.64 21.99 -0.15
N ASP A 24 2.65 23.32 -0.08
CA ASP A 24 1.97 24.19 -1.06
C ASP A 24 2.49 23.99 -2.48
N LYS A 25 3.79 23.70 -2.64
CA LYS A 25 4.38 23.36 -3.95
C LYS A 25 3.82 22.04 -4.49
N LYS A 26 3.71 21.01 -3.65
CA LYS A 26 3.12 19.71 -4.05
C LYS A 26 1.65 19.86 -4.46
N ILE A 27 0.90 20.70 -3.74
CA ILE A 27 -0.49 21.00 -4.08
C ILE A 27 -0.59 21.80 -5.39
N ALA A 28 0.28 22.78 -5.60
CA ALA A 28 0.34 23.53 -6.85
C ALA A 28 0.62 22.63 -8.06
N GLU A 29 1.54 21.65 -7.93
CA GLU A 29 1.82 20.67 -8.98
C GLU A 29 0.66 19.70 -9.24
N SER A 30 -0.17 19.44 -8.23
CA SER A 30 -1.32 18.54 -8.35
C SER A 30 -2.56 19.24 -8.91
N ARG A 31 -2.53 20.56 -9.17
CA ARG A 31 -3.73 21.37 -9.48
C ARG A 31 -4.49 20.86 -10.71
N ASP A 32 -3.76 20.45 -11.73
CA ASP A 32 -4.31 20.00 -13.01
C ASP A 32 -4.25 18.47 -13.16
N GLU A 33 -3.97 17.77 -12.06
CA GLU A 33 -3.89 16.31 -12.00
C GLU A 33 -5.13 15.74 -11.31
N PRO A 34 -5.61 14.55 -11.71
CA PRO A 34 -6.76 13.95 -11.06
C PRO A 34 -6.46 13.42 -9.66
N TYR A 35 -5.18 13.22 -9.32
CA TYR A 35 -4.74 12.72 -8.01
C TYR A 35 -4.04 13.83 -7.23
N VAL A 36 -4.38 13.96 -5.94
CA VAL A 36 -3.55 14.71 -4.99
C VAL A 36 -2.22 13.98 -4.81
N LEU A 37 -1.07 14.65 -4.77
CA LEU A 37 0.23 13.98 -4.64
C LEU A 37 0.49 12.92 -5.75
N PRO A 38 0.46 13.31 -7.03
CA PRO A 38 0.57 12.37 -8.16
C PRO A 38 1.86 11.55 -8.15
N HIS A 39 2.94 12.05 -7.55
CA HIS A 39 4.19 11.31 -7.34
C HIS A 39 4.02 10.09 -6.43
N THR A 40 3.11 10.13 -5.46
CA THR A 40 2.76 8.98 -4.62
C THR A 40 2.11 7.89 -5.47
N ARG A 41 1.16 8.28 -6.34
CA ARG A 41 0.56 7.34 -7.30
C ARG A 41 1.62 6.75 -8.24
N ARG A 42 2.54 7.57 -8.74
CA ARG A 42 3.64 7.09 -9.59
C ARG A 42 4.50 6.05 -8.89
N ALA A 43 4.82 6.22 -7.60
CA ALA A 43 5.56 5.22 -6.84
C ALA A 43 4.82 3.87 -6.78
N ILE A 44 3.49 3.88 -6.60
CA ILE A 44 2.67 2.65 -6.63
C ILE A 44 2.70 2.00 -8.01
N LEU A 45 2.51 2.78 -9.07
CA LEU A 45 2.50 2.27 -10.44
C LEU A 45 3.86 1.69 -10.85
N ASP A 46 4.98 2.33 -10.45
CA ASP A 46 6.32 1.78 -10.69
C ASP A 46 6.49 0.41 -10.02
N ALA A 47 5.91 0.22 -8.82
CA ALA A 47 5.94 -1.07 -8.13
C ALA A 47 5.10 -2.13 -8.85
N PHE A 48 3.92 -1.75 -9.36
CA PHE A 48 3.05 -2.65 -10.14
C PHE A 48 3.69 -3.06 -11.45
N GLU A 49 4.29 -2.11 -12.18
CA GLU A 49 4.98 -2.36 -13.45
C GLU A 49 6.11 -3.38 -13.27
N ARG A 50 6.97 -3.18 -12.26
CA ARG A 50 8.08 -4.11 -11.96
C ARG A 50 7.59 -5.48 -11.50
N ALA A 51 6.45 -5.52 -10.79
CA ALA A 51 5.82 -6.76 -10.35
C ALA A 51 4.97 -7.43 -11.45
N HIS A 52 4.89 -6.84 -12.64
CA HIS A 52 4.04 -7.29 -13.75
C HIS A 52 2.57 -7.45 -13.37
N LEU A 53 2.05 -6.52 -12.58
CA LEU A 53 0.63 -6.45 -12.22
C LEU A 53 -0.11 -5.49 -13.15
N ASN A 54 -1.32 -5.87 -13.56
CA ASN A 54 -2.18 -5.04 -14.41
C ASN A 54 -3.02 -4.07 -13.57
N SER A 55 -3.41 -4.48 -12.36
CA SER A 55 -4.24 -3.67 -11.47
C SER A 55 -4.06 -4.05 -10.00
N VAL A 56 -4.65 -3.25 -9.11
CA VAL A 56 -4.73 -3.58 -7.68
C VAL A 56 -5.38 -4.95 -7.44
N TRP A 57 -6.27 -5.40 -8.32
CA TRP A 57 -7.00 -6.66 -8.18
C TRP A 57 -6.14 -7.90 -8.43
N ASP A 58 -4.87 -7.72 -8.82
CA ASP A 58 -3.88 -8.81 -8.86
C ASP A 58 -3.19 -9.03 -7.48
N LEU A 59 -3.55 -8.23 -6.47
CA LEU A 59 -3.13 -8.35 -5.07
C LEU A 59 -4.22 -9.00 -4.22
N ASP A 60 -3.83 -9.45 -3.02
CA ASP A 60 -4.74 -10.03 -2.02
C ASP A 60 -4.97 -9.09 -0.83
N GLY A 61 -4.16 -8.03 -0.68
CA GLY A 61 -4.29 -7.04 0.38
C GLY A 61 -3.19 -5.98 0.35
N ILE A 62 -3.36 -4.93 1.16
CA ILE A 62 -2.50 -3.75 1.15
C ILE A 62 -2.19 -3.28 2.57
N GLU A 63 -0.93 -2.94 2.87
CA GLU A 63 -0.53 -2.17 4.05
C GLU A 63 -0.22 -0.72 3.66
N THR A 64 -1.01 0.24 4.11
CA THR A 64 -0.85 1.67 3.78
C THR A 64 -0.25 2.45 4.95
N HIS A 65 0.16 3.70 4.67
CA HIS A 65 0.71 4.61 5.67
C HIS A 65 -0.40 5.52 6.20
N ASP A 66 -1.28 4.96 7.02
CA ASP A 66 -2.41 5.62 7.68
C ASP A 66 -1.95 6.44 8.89
N CYS A 67 -0.93 7.30 8.77
CA CYS A 67 -0.53 8.18 9.88
C CYS A 67 -1.68 9.16 10.26
N PHE A 68 -2.61 9.38 9.33
CA PHE A 68 -3.92 9.95 9.55
C PHE A 68 -4.95 9.18 8.70
N THR A 69 -6.23 9.26 9.05
CA THR A 69 -7.30 8.65 8.23
C THR A 69 -7.32 9.18 6.80
N THR A 70 -6.93 10.44 6.60
CA THR A 70 -6.85 11.06 5.27
C THR A 70 -5.77 10.47 4.37
N SER A 71 -4.67 9.95 4.93
CA SER A 71 -3.62 9.31 4.13
C SER A 71 -4.02 7.90 3.66
N GLU A 72 -4.77 7.15 4.48
CA GLU A 72 -5.41 5.90 4.02
C GLU A 72 -6.47 6.18 2.95
N TYR A 73 -7.32 7.19 3.17
CA TYR A 73 -8.37 7.59 2.23
C TYR A 73 -7.81 7.95 0.85
N MET A 74 -6.68 8.68 0.81
CA MET A 74 -5.94 8.95 -0.41
C MET A 74 -5.38 7.66 -1.04
N ALA A 75 -4.85 6.74 -0.23
CA ALA A 75 -4.26 5.51 -0.77
C ALA A 75 -5.26 4.68 -1.60
N ILE A 76 -6.54 4.68 -1.24
CA ILE A 76 -7.61 3.93 -1.92
C ILE A 76 -7.64 4.22 -3.44
N ASP A 77 -7.80 5.48 -3.83
CA ASP A 77 -7.85 5.84 -5.25
C ASP A 77 -6.46 5.78 -5.90
N HIS A 78 -5.39 6.03 -5.15
CA HIS A 78 -4.02 5.97 -5.63
C HIS A 78 -3.58 4.57 -6.03
N PHE A 79 -4.03 3.55 -5.30
CA PHE A 79 -3.89 2.14 -5.69
C PHE A 79 -4.83 1.75 -6.83
N GLY A 80 -5.91 2.52 -7.05
CA GLY A 80 -6.86 2.31 -8.14
C GLY A 80 -8.04 1.41 -7.76
N LEU A 81 -8.39 1.32 -6.47
CA LEU A 81 -9.62 0.63 -6.03
C LEU A 81 -10.87 1.36 -6.54
N THR A 82 -10.79 2.69 -6.60
CA THR A 82 -11.84 3.58 -7.09
C THR A 82 -11.25 4.60 -8.06
N LYS A 83 -12.12 5.36 -8.74
CA LYS A 83 -11.67 6.55 -9.46
C LYS A 83 -11.18 7.63 -8.46
N PRO A 84 -10.35 8.57 -8.93
CA PRO A 84 -9.87 9.68 -8.09
C PRO A 84 -11.02 10.48 -7.51
N GLY A 85 -10.97 10.75 -6.20
CA GLY A 85 -12.04 11.46 -5.49
C GLY A 85 -13.26 10.61 -5.14
N GLU A 86 -13.30 9.33 -5.52
CA GLU A 86 -14.38 8.40 -5.19
C GLU A 86 -14.01 7.37 -4.11
N SER A 87 -12.92 7.57 -3.35
CA SER A 87 -12.45 6.64 -2.32
C SER A 87 -13.53 6.24 -1.30
N TRP A 88 -14.47 7.13 -1.01
CA TRP A 88 -15.63 6.87 -0.13
C TRP A 88 -16.43 5.63 -0.54
N ARG A 89 -16.52 5.33 -1.85
CA ARG A 89 -17.28 4.17 -2.34
C ARG A 89 -16.71 2.86 -1.83
N ALA A 90 -15.39 2.71 -1.83
CA ALA A 90 -14.73 1.50 -1.35
C ALA A 90 -14.93 1.29 0.16
N ILE A 91 -15.15 2.38 0.91
CA ILE A 91 -15.47 2.32 2.34
C ILE A 91 -16.94 1.91 2.54
N GLU A 92 -17.89 2.63 1.91
CA GLU A 92 -19.32 2.36 2.03
C GLU A 92 -19.72 0.97 1.52
N GLU A 93 -19.03 0.47 0.49
CA GLU A 93 -19.24 -0.86 -0.08
C GLU A 93 -18.50 -1.97 0.69
N GLY A 94 -17.77 -1.64 1.76
CA GLY A 94 -17.01 -2.58 2.57
C GLY A 94 -15.84 -3.25 1.83
N VAL A 95 -15.38 -2.67 0.72
CA VAL A 95 -14.31 -3.25 -0.14
C VAL A 95 -13.01 -3.39 0.63
N ILE A 96 -12.70 -2.41 1.49
CA ILE A 96 -11.42 -2.34 2.22
C ILE A 96 -11.43 -3.03 3.58
N GLU A 97 -12.59 -3.56 4.00
CA GLU A 97 -12.72 -4.25 5.28
C GLU A 97 -11.87 -5.52 5.32
N MET A 98 -11.63 -6.04 6.52
CA MET A 98 -10.86 -7.29 6.74
C MET A 98 -11.38 -8.49 5.92
N ARG A 99 -12.69 -8.55 5.67
CA ARG A 99 -13.35 -9.57 4.85
C ARG A 99 -13.86 -9.02 3.51
N GLY A 100 -13.48 -7.80 3.18
CA GLY A 100 -13.78 -7.13 1.94
C GLY A 100 -12.99 -7.71 0.77
N LYS A 101 -13.25 -7.20 -0.43
CA LYS A 101 -12.61 -7.67 -1.67
C LYS A 101 -11.12 -7.29 -1.76
N MET A 102 -10.71 -6.21 -1.10
CA MET A 102 -9.32 -5.76 -1.05
C MET A 102 -9.00 -5.22 0.35
N PRO A 103 -8.74 -6.08 1.34
CA PRO A 103 -8.49 -5.63 2.70
C PRO A 103 -7.29 -4.67 2.78
N ILE A 104 -7.51 -3.52 3.40
CA ILE A 104 -6.47 -2.54 3.69
C ILE A 104 -6.13 -2.62 5.18
N ASN A 105 -4.84 -2.60 5.49
CA ASN A 105 -4.30 -2.60 6.84
C ASN A 105 -4.87 -3.72 7.75
N PRO A 106 -4.87 -4.99 7.32
CA PRO A 106 -5.32 -6.10 8.16
C PRO A 106 -4.54 -6.20 9.48
N SER A 107 -3.30 -5.69 9.52
CA SER A 107 -2.52 -5.59 10.76
C SER A 107 -3.10 -4.61 11.80
N GLY A 108 -4.04 -3.76 11.41
CA GLY A 108 -4.56 -2.63 12.19
C GLY A 108 -3.98 -1.27 11.80
N GLY A 109 -2.99 -1.23 10.90
CA GLY A 109 -2.40 0.03 10.42
C GLY A 109 -1.67 0.82 11.50
N LEU A 110 -1.12 1.97 11.13
CA LEU A 110 -0.45 2.90 12.04
C LEU A 110 -1.42 3.42 13.11
N ILE A 111 -2.71 3.59 12.79
CA ILE A 111 -3.74 4.04 13.74
C ILE A 111 -3.95 2.99 14.83
N GLY A 112 -4.07 1.71 14.47
CA GLY A 112 -4.39 0.64 15.40
C GLY A 112 -3.18 0.12 16.18
N VAL A 113 -2.03 -0.07 15.52
CA VAL A 113 -0.84 -0.69 16.15
C VAL A 113 0.25 0.32 16.56
N GLY A 114 0.09 1.59 16.19
CA GLY A 114 1.01 2.66 16.50
C GLY A 114 2.05 2.94 15.41
N HIS A 115 2.68 4.12 15.51
CA HIS A 115 3.56 4.66 14.48
C HIS A 115 4.97 5.05 15.00
N PRO A 116 5.84 4.08 15.38
CA PRO A 116 7.26 4.37 15.55
C PRO A 116 7.86 4.65 14.17
N VAL A 117 8.09 5.94 13.87
CA VAL A 117 8.30 6.45 12.50
C VAL A 117 9.35 5.65 11.73
N GLY A 118 10.55 5.47 12.30
CA GLY A 118 11.64 4.73 11.65
C GLY A 118 11.40 3.22 11.49
N ALA A 119 10.53 2.62 12.31
CA ALA A 119 10.22 1.19 12.25
C ALA A 119 9.03 0.87 11.34
N THR A 120 8.18 1.86 11.02
CA THR A 120 6.90 1.64 10.35
C THR A 120 7.04 0.98 8.98
N GLY A 121 7.97 1.47 8.14
CA GLY A 121 8.19 0.86 6.82
C GLY A 121 8.68 -0.59 6.91
N VAL A 122 9.51 -0.90 7.90
CA VAL A 122 9.99 -2.27 8.15
C VAL A 122 8.85 -3.15 8.67
N ARG A 123 8.02 -2.64 9.58
CA ARG A 123 6.83 -3.34 10.09
C ARG A 123 5.87 -3.71 8.94
N GLN A 124 5.53 -2.75 8.08
CA GLN A 124 4.67 -3.01 6.91
C GLN A 124 5.24 -4.13 6.03
N MET A 125 6.54 -4.13 5.75
CA MET A 125 7.21 -5.20 4.99
C MET A 125 7.10 -6.56 5.70
N VAL A 126 7.27 -6.59 7.02
CA VAL A 126 7.11 -7.80 7.84
C VAL A 126 5.66 -8.30 7.80
N ASP A 127 4.68 -7.41 7.81
CA ASP A 127 3.26 -7.80 7.74
C ASP A 127 2.87 -8.31 6.35
N CYS A 128 3.35 -7.68 5.27
CA CYS A 128 3.22 -8.25 3.92
C CYS A 128 3.86 -9.65 3.85
N TYR A 129 5.07 -9.82 4.39
CA TYR A 129 5.73 -11.13 4.46
C TYR A 129 4.88 -12.16 5.21
N LYS A 130 4.35 -11.81 6.38
CA LYS A 130 3.52 -12.73 7.18
C LYS A 130 2.28 -13.17 6.42
N GLN A 131 1.62 -12.24 5.73
CA GLN A 131 0.42 -12.53 4.95
C GLN A 131 0.71 -13.54 3.84
N VAL A 132 1.71 -13.27 3.00
CA VAL A 132 2.01 -14.14 1.84
C VAL A 132 2.61 -15.50 2.24
N THR A 133 3.14 -15.60 3.47
CA THR A 133 3.70 -16.85 4.00
C THR A 133 2.75 -17.63 4.91
N ALA A 134 1.50 -17.19 5.04
CA ALA A 134 0.50 -17.79 5.93
C ALA A 134 0.95 -17.83 7.42
N SER A 135 1.62 -16.77 7.88
CA SER A 135 2.14 -16.64 9.25
C SER A 135 1.64 -15.40 10.00
N ALA A 136 0.55 -14.77 9.54
CA ALA A 136 -0.02 -13.57 10.16
C ALA A 136 -0.92 -13.86 11.37
N GLY A 137 -1.16 -15.12 11.75
CA GLY A 137 -1.98 -15.44 12.93
C GLY A 137 -3.42 -14.93 12.80
N ASP A 138 -3.89 -14.17 13.80
CA ASP A 138 -5.30 -13.76 13.91
C ASP A 138 -5.75 -12.78 12.81
N TYR A 139 -4.81 -12.11 12.13
CA TYR A 139 -5.10 -11.20 11.01
C TYR A 139 -4.71 -11.80 9.65
N GLN A 140 -4.63 -13.12 9.55
CA GLN A 140 -4.32 -13.79 8.28
C GLN A 140 -5.47 -13.66 7.27
N LEU A 141 -5.16 -13.21 6.05
CA LEU A 141 -6.04 -13.34 4.90
C LEU A 141 -5.88 -14.72 4.27
N GLU A 142 -6.99 -15.41 4.05
CA GLU A 142 -6.98 -16.76 3.49
C GLU A 142 -6.40 -16.76 2.07
N GLY A 143 -5.42 -17.62 1.83
CA GLY A 143 -4.87 -17.82 0.48
C GLY A 143 -3.96 -16.72 -0.04
N ALA A 144 -3.65 -15.67 0.74
CA ALA A 144 -2.82 -14.56 0.29
C ALA A 144 -1.46 -15.00 -0.30
N LYS A 145 -1.14 -14.47 -1.49
CA LYS A 145 0.11 -14.71 -2.23
C LYS A 145 0.79 -13.43 -2.67
N ARG A 146 0.08 -12.31 -2.78
CA ARG A 146 0.63 -11.01 -3.18
C ARG A 146 0.06 -9.91 -2.32
N PHE A 147 0.95 -9.13 -1.73
CA PHE A 147 0.62 -7.99 -0.89
C PHE A 147 1.39 -6.76 -1.36
N ALA A 148 0.73 -5.61 -1.34
CA ALA A 148 1.41 -4.35 -1.54
C ALA A 148 1.58 -3.59 -0.22
N MET A 149 2.58 -2.72 -0.16
CA MET A 149 2.68 -1.71 0.88
C MET A 149 2.96 -0.33 0.30
N LEU A 150 2.47 0.70 0.97
CA LEU A 150 2.81 2.10 0.76
C LEU A 150 3.33 2.69 2.07
N ASN A 151 4.53 3.26 2.02
CA ASN A 151 5.13 4.02 3.11
C ASN A 151 5.35 5.47 2.68
N LEU A 152 4.95 6.42 3.53
CA LEU A 152 5.06 7.85 3.27
C LEU A 152 6.03 8.50 4.26
N GLY A 153 6.74 9.53 3.80
CA GLY A 153 7.63 10.37 4.61
C GLY A 153 7.21 11.84 4.53
N GLY A 154 7.13 12.49 5.69
CA GLY A 154 6.66 13.88 5.80
C GLY A 154 5.21 14.03 5.33
N SER A 155 4.90 15.15 4.66
CA SER A 155 3.58 15.40 4.06
C SER A 155 3.44 14.74 2.68
N GLY A 156 3.89 13.50 2.55
CA GLY A 156 4.01 12.79 1.28
C GLY A 156 5.22 13.22 0.45
N THR A 157 6.21 13.88 1.04
CA THR A 157 7.45 14.30 0.36
C THR A 157 8.26 13.12 -0.16
N THR A 158 8.24 12.00 0.56
CA THR A 158 8.85 10.74 0.12
C THR A 158 7.77 9.66 0.08
N SER A 159 7.71 8.88 -0.99
CA SER A 159 6.79 7.76 -1.13
C SER A 159 7.57 6.52 -1.57
N CYS A 160 7.44 5.44 -0.80
CA CYS A 160 8.02 4.13 -1.11
C CYS A 160 6.88 3.11 -1.21
N ALA A 161 6.80 2.37 -2.31
CA ALA A 161 5.84 1.30 -2.49
C ALA A 161 6.57 -0.01 -2.80
N PHE A 162 6.05 -1.13 -2.32
CA PHE A 162 6.59 -2.46 -2.59
C PHE A 162 5.46 -3.44 -2.86
N VAL A 163 5.74 -4.43 -3.69
CA VAL A 163 4.91 -5.64 -3.87
C VAL A 163 5.72 -6.83 -3.39
N VAL A 164 5.17 -7.57 -2.44
CA VAL A 164 5.75 -8.79 -1.87
C VAL A 164 4.88 -9.97 -2.30
N GLY A 165 5.49 -11.09 -2.69
CA GLY A 165 4.73 -12.29 -2.98
C GLY A 165 5.54 -13.58 -2.93
N VAL A 166 4.83 -14.70 -3.09
CA VAL A 166 5.38 -16.07 -3.13
C VAL A 166 4.86 -16.82 -4.35
#